data_AF-A0A7W8HDD0-F1
#
_entry.id   AF-A0A7W8HDD0-F1
#
_cell.length_a   1.000
_cell.length_b   1.000
_cell.length_c   1.000
_cell.angle_alpha   90.00
_cell.angle_beta   90.00
_cell.angle_gamma   90.00
#
_symmetry.space_group_name_H-M   'P 1'
#
loop_
_entity.id
_entity.type
_entity.pdbx_description
1 polymer ?
#
loop_
_entity_poly.entity_id
_entity_poly.type
_entity_poly.pdbx_seq_one_letter_code
_entity_poly.pdbx_strand_id
1 'polypeptide(L)'
;MAKDFLKGNILLESWILGTNNFYFTDMIYFALGFLFQLKSSTLVYLIPAAVQAATVVLLIYFFFDFDIRDGGLKDKWSLGIGVLAVLAILGVTAPQVAYTLLNVNSHNIVYLYFILALMLVFRYIKDGKIPYLILYILLCTLSAFSDGVTQMVIFAPVCMCCIVCIIKREDIRRNLIIFGGTVAAFIFSKVLLTVVEYAGGLVTRGLPLGLVSPLDWWQRIKDFGKVYFQFFNYKGIQYCSLLSSEGVYHIIITVYIILIPIILLYNFIFIFKISKKRMVLLWCSVINIVSCVATNVVVFNRYLAPFFIFGSMLLILTIYDLSIKFKNVKYLKASVLKGVNYVYVCVLCAALLFTGAYKLNLIHDMGRFGDLQRQVASVLTEKQWGNGYGDFWSSSLISYYTDFQCEIYPVNITAGSSSISPYVELVSERWYEEKDKHFIIRYNVVTTIDMDTMLSLIGQPEEMIEIGPYTL
;
A
#
# COMPACT_ATOMS: atom_id res chain seq x y z
N MET A 1 14.34 -13.22 -6.54
CA MET A 1 14.71 -12.78 -5.18
C MET A 1 14.43 -13.85 -4.13
N ALA A 2 13.16 -14.13 -3.75
CA ALA A 2 12.87 -15.10 -2.70
C ALA A 2 13.40 -16.52 -2.98
N LYS A 3 13.35 -16.99 -4.23
CA LYS A 3 13.99 -18.26 -4.64
C LYS A 3 15.52 -18.23 -4.47
N ASP A 4 16.18 -17.13 -4.79
CA ASP A 4 17.63 -16.97 -4.64
C ASP A 4 18.05 -16.96 -3.17
N PHE A 5 17.26 -16.27 -2.32
CA PHE A 5 17.43 -16.29 -0.88
C PHE A 5 17.40 -17.73 -0.34
N LEU A 6 16.41 -18.53 -0.77
CA LEU A 6 16.31 -19.94 -0.38
C LEU A 6 17.43 -20.83 -0.92
N LYS A 7 18.04 -20.45 -2.05
CA LYS A 7 19.22 -21.12 -2.62
C LYS A 7 20.53 -20.76 -1.89
N GLY A 8 20.46 -19.95 -0.84
CA GLY A 8 21.63 -19.56 -0.02
C GLY A 8 22.18 -18.17 -0.33
N ASN A 9 21.62 -17.43 -1.30
CA ASN A 9 21.99 -16.04 -1.55
C ASN A 9 21.29 -15.10 -0.55
N ILE A 10 21.65 -15.21 0.73
CA ILE A 10 20.99 -14.51 1.84
C ILE A 10 21.12 -13.00 1.70
N LEU A 11 22.30 -12.51 1.31
CA LEU A 11 22.54 -11.07 1.12
C LEU A 11 21.98 -10.53 -0.20
N LEU A 12 21.46 -11.42 -1.07
CA LEU A 12 21.01 -11.09 -2.43
C LEU A 12 22.12 -10.41 -3.24
N GLU A 13 23.32 -10.98 -3.23
CA GLU A 13 24.43 -10.57 -4.09
C GLU A 13 23.97 -10.46 -5.55
N SER A 14 24.48 -9.44 -6.26
CA SER A 14 24.16 -9.12 -7.65
C SER A 14 22.72 -8.62 -7.91
N TRP A 15 21.90 -8.43 -6.87
CA TRP A 15 20.58 -7.80 -7.04
C TRP A 15 20.69 -6.27 -7.00
N ILE A 16 20.24 -5.64 -8.09
CA ILE A 16 20.02 -4.19 -8.13
C ILE A 16 18.54 -3.92 -7.96
N LEU A 17 18.20 -3.26 -6.86
CA LEU A 17 16.83 -2.97 -6.49
C LEU A 17 16.54 -1.49 -6.71
N GLY A 18 15.27 -1.19 -6.96
CA GLY A 18 14.82 0.17 -7.22
C GLY A 18 14.85 1.02 -5.95
N THR A 19 13.74 1.67 -5.66
CA THR A 19 13.59 2.54 -4.49
C THR A 19 13.52 1.78 -3.16
N ASN A 20 13.08 0.53 -3.21
CA ASN A 20 12.87 -0.35 -2.07
C ASN A 20 13.45 -1.73 -2.39
N ASN A 21 13.92 -2.45 -1.37
CA ASN A 21 14.42 -3.82 -1.53
C ASN A 21 13.39 -4.89 -1.11
N PHE A 22 12.35 -4.50 -0.38
CA PHE A 22 11.25 -5.37 0.05
C PHE A 22 11.67 -6.62 0.84
N TYR A 23 12.86 -6.62 1.43
CA TYR A 23 13.46 -7.81 2.04
C TYR A 23 12.62 -8.36 3.20
N PHE A 24 12.38 -7.53 4.23
CA PHE A 24 11.56 -7.90 5.39
C PHE A 24 10.08 -7.57 5.22
N THR A 25 9.69 -6.84 4.17
CA THR A 25 8.28 -6.58 3.90
C THR A 25 7.68 -7.67 3.05
N ASP A 26 8.29 -8.13 1.96
CA ASP A 26 7.60 -9.03 1.02
C ASP A 26 8.39 -10.33 0.81
N MET A 27 9.68 -10.25 0.55
CA MET A 27 10.51 -11.39 0.15
C MET A 27 10.44 -12.55 1.15
N ILE A 28 10.55 -12.28 2.45
CA ILE A 28 10.51 -13.33 3.48
C ILE A 28 9.18 -14.11 3.45
N TYR A 29 8.05 -13.45 3.19
CA TYR A 29 6.76 -14.13 3.10
C TYR A 29 6.66 -15.03 1.87
N PHE A 30 7.23 -14.60 0.74
CA PHE A 30 7.36 -15.45 -0.44
C PHE A 30 8.30 -16.63 -0.20
N ALA A 31 9.43 -16.41 0.48
CA ALA A 31 10.37 -17.47 0.83
C ALA A 31 9.69 -18.52 1.73
N LEU A 32 8.92 -18.10 2.74
CA LEU A 32 8.12 -19.01 3.55
C LEU A 32 7.12 -19.80 2.71
N GLY A 33 6.42 -19.13 1.78
CA GLY A 33 5.49 -19.78 0.86
C GLY A 33 6.14 -20.89 0.03
N PHE A 34 7.33 -20.62 -0.53
CA PHE A 34 8.09 -21.60 -1.30
C PHE A 34 8.63 -22.76 -0.45
N LEU A 35 8.97 -22.53 0.83
CA LEU A 35 9.32 -23.62 1.76
C LEU A 35 8.15 -24.60 1.97
N PHE A 36 6.90 -24.12 1.91
CA PHE A 36 5.70 -24.95 1.91
C PHE A 36 5.32 -25.50 0.53
N GLN A 37 6.23 -25.42 -0.44
CA GLN A 37 6.03 -25.90 -1.83
C GLN A 37 4.82 -25.26 -2.53
N LEU A 38 4.41 -24.05 -2.10
CA LEU A 38 3.36 -23.32 -2.77
C LEU A 38 3.87 -22.78 -4.10
N LYS A 39 3.04 -22.93 -5.14
CA LYS A 39 3.33 -22.39 -6.46
C LYS A 39 3.41 -20.87 -6.42
N SER A 40 4.27 -20.29 -7.26
CA SER A 40 4.35 -18.84 -7.43
C SER A 40 2.95 -18.33 -7.67
N SER A 41 2.25 -18.87 -8.68
CA SER A 41 0.86 -18.59 -9.09
C SER A 41 -0.18 -18.50 -7.95
N THR A 42 0.05 -19.17 -6.83
CA THR A 42 -0.80 -19.09 -5.63
C THR A 42 -0.40 -17.95 -4.69
N LEU A 43 0.91 -17.69 -4.55
CA LEU A 43 1.46 -16.75 -3.57
C LEU A 43 1.12 -15.27 -3.84
N VAL A 44 1.04 -14.81 -5.10
CA VAL A 44 0.63 -13.41 -5.43
C VAL A 44 -0.79 -13.11 -4.98
N TYR A 45 -1.64 -14.13 -4.84
CA TYR A 45 -3.00 -13.94 -4.37
C TYR A 45 -3.09 -14.17 -2.87
N LEU A 46 -2.42 -15.21 -2.37
CA LEU A 46 -2.47 -15.60 -0.96
C LEU A 46 -1.83 -14.54 -0.05
N ILE A 47 -0.63 -14.06 -0.38
CA ILE A 47 0.12 -13.14 0.51
C ILE A 47 -0.63 -11.81 0.67
N PRO A 48 -1.02 -11.08 -0.40
CA PRO A 48 -1.78 -9.84 -0.24
C PRO A 48 -3.12 -10.05 0.47
N ALA A 49 -3.83 -11.15 0.20
CA ALA A 49 -5.08 -11.46 0.89
C ALA A 49 -4.87 -11.68 2.39
N ALA A 50 -3.84 -12.47 2.77
CA ALA A 50 -3.50 -12.72 4.16
C ALA A 50 -3.05 -11.45 4.90
N VAL A 51 -2.22 -10.62 4.25
CA VAL A 51 -1.76 -9.33 4.79
C VAL A 51 -2.93 -8.38 4.98
N GLN A 52 -3.84 -8.30 4.01
CA GLN A 52 -5.03 -7.45 4.11
C GLN A 52 -5.96 -7.93 5.23
N ALA A 53 -6.19 -9.24 5.34
CA ALA A 53 -6.98 -9.81 6.44
C ALA A 53 -6.34 -9.53 7.80
N ALA A 54 -5.01 -9.71 7.93
CA ALA A 54 -4.27 -9.40 9.15
C ALA A 54 -4.36 -7.90 9.49
N THR A 55 -4.24 -7.03 8.48
CA THR A 55 -4.37 -5.57 8.62
C THR A 55 -5.77 -5.24 9.19
N VAL A 56 -6.83 -5.80 8.61
CA VAL A 56 -8.21 -5.63 9.10
C VAL A 56 -8.36 -6.08 10.55
N VAL A 57 -7.88 -7.27 10.90
CA VAL A 57 -7.97 -7.81 12.26
C VAL A 57 -7.21 -6.93 13.24
N LEU A 58 -6.00 -6.48 12.90
CA LEU A 58 -5.21 -5.61 13.75
C LEU A 58 -5.80 -4.21 13.87
N LEU A 59 -6.48 -3.69 12.85
CA LEU A 59 -7.21 -2.42 12.93
C LEU A 59 -8.40 -2.52 13.89
N ILE A 60 -9.16 -3.61 13.82
CA ILE A 60 -10.24 -3.91 14.77
C ILE A 60 -9.67 -4.03 16.19
N TYR A 61 -8.55 -4.75 16.34
CA TYR A 61 -7.89 -4.88 17.63
C TYR A 61 -7.36 -3.54 18.15
N PHE A 62 -6.74 -2.72 17.31
CA PHE A 62 -6.23 -1.40 17.66
C PHE A 62 -7.37 -0.48 18.14
N PHE A 63 -8.53 -0.57 17.49
CA PHE A 63 -9.75 0.10 17.94
C PHE A 63 -10.21 -0.42 19.32
N PHE A 64 -10.18 -1.73 19.53
CA PHE A 64 -10.65 -2.38 20.75
C PHE A 64 -9.73 -2.16 21.96
N ASP A 65 -8.44 -2.45 21.82
CA ASP A 65 -7.49 -2.47 22.94
C ASP A 65 -7.31 -1.08 23.56
N PHE A 66 -7.54 -0.03 22.77
CA PHE A 66 -7.15 1.32 23.12
C PHE A 66 -8.31 2.31 23.31
N ASP A 67 -9.50 2.18 22.69
CA ASP A 67 -10.63 3.09 22.98
C ASP A 67 -11.69 2.48 23.93
N ILE A 68 -11.81 1.15 23.98
CA ILE A 68 -12.81 0.45 24.82
C ILE A 68 -12.30 0.27 26.26
N ARG A 69 -11.01 -0.04 26.45
CA ARG A 69 -10.41 -0.34 27.77
C ARG A 69 -10.00 0.90 28.59
N ASP A 70 -9.72 2.04 27.96
CA ASP A 70 -9.34 3.28 28.65
C ASP A 70 -10.56 4.13 29.09
N GLY A 71 -11.78 3.55 29.04
CA GLY A 71 -12.99 4.12 29.65
C GLY A 71 -14.03 4.71 28.69
N GLY A 72 -13.77 4.74 27.38
CA GLY A 72 -14.68 5.34 26.39
C GLY A 72 -15.88 4.48 26.01
N LEU A 73 -15.72 3.16 25.93
CA LEU A 73 -16.71 2.26 25.33
C LEU A 73 -16.67 0.86 25.96
N LYS A 74 -17.38 0.63 27.08
CA LYS A 74 -17.32 -0.65 27.82
C LYS A 74 -18.30 -1.75 27.34
N ASP A 75 -19.01 -1.55 26.22
CA ASP A 75 -20.09 -2.46 25.80
C ASP A 75 -19.76 -3.33 24.58
N LYS A 76 -20.52 -4.42 24.41
CA LYS A 76 -20.37 -5.35 23.28
C LYS A 76 -20.70 -4.73 21.92
N TRP A 77 -21.46 -3.63 21.87
CA TRP A 77 -21.84 -2.93 20.64
C TRP A 77 -20.67 -2.16 20.03
N SER A 78 -19.75 -1.71 20.88
CA SER A 78 -18.54 -0.98 20.51
C SER A 78 -17.61 -1.83 19.62
N LEU A 79 -17.51 -3.13 19.92
CA LEU A 79 -16.78 -4.09 19.09
C LEU A 79 -17.47 -4.26 17.74
N GLY A 80 -18.79 -4.48 17.74
CA GLY A 80 -19.57 -4.61 16.51
C GLY A 80 -19.40 -3.40 15.59
N ILE A 81 -19.29 -2.20 16.15
CA ILE A 81 -19.12 -0.97 15.39
C ILE A 81 -17.70 -0.75 14.91
N GLY A 82 -16.68 -1.12 15.69
CA GLY A 82 -15.30 -1.15 15.21
C GLY A 82 -15.14 -2.12 14.03
N VAL A 83 -15.77 -3.29 14.10
CA VAL A 83 -15.81 -4.25 12.98
C VAL A 83 -16.53 -3.66 11.77
N LEU A 84 -17.75 -3.13 11.96
CA LEU A 84 -18.52 -2.48 10.89
C LEU A 84 -17.75 -1.32 10.26
N ALA A 85 -17.05 -0.52 11.05
CA ALA A 85 -16.24 0.60 10.60
C ALA A 85 -15.10 0.16 9.69
N VAL A 86 -14.34 -0.87 10.09
CA VAL A 86 -13.23 -1.38 9.26
C VAL A 86 -13.76 -2.02 7.98
N LEU A 87 -14.85 -2.80 8.05
CA LEU A 87 -15.49 -3.38 6.86
C LEU A 87 -16.05 -2.30 5.92
N ALA A 88 -16.66 -1.26 6.49
CA ALA A 88 -17.17 -0.11 5.76
C ALA A 88 -16.04 0.58 4.99
N ILE A 89 -14.87 0.81 5.60
CA ILE A 89 -13.70 1.39 4.92
C ILE A 89 -13.33 0.57 3.68
N LEU A 90 -13.25 -0.76 3.80
CA LEU A 90 -12.91 -1.60 2.65
C LEU A 90 -13.92 -1.51 1.49
N GLY A 91 -15.20 -1.27 1.77
CA GLY A 91 -16.22 -1.12 0.74
C GLY A 91 -16.06 0.14 -0.14
N VAL A 92 -15.34 1.14 0.34
CA VAL A 92 -15.28 2.47 -0.29
C VAL A 92 -14.24 2.56 -1.41
N THR A 93 -13.20 1.73 -1.42
CA THR A 93 -12.20 1.76 -2.50
C THR A 93 -12.73 1.25 -3.83
N ALA A 94 -12.37 1.90 -4.93
CA ALA A 94 -12.75 1.44 -6.27
C ALA A 94 -12.10 0.09 -6.64
N PRO A 95 -12.71 -0.73 -7.49
CA PRO A 95 -12.13 -1.99 -7.97
C PRO A 95 -10.74 -1.80 -8.62
N GLN A 96 -10.57 -0.73 -9.40
CA GLN A 96 -9.31 -0.41 -10.07
C GLN A 96 -8.20 -0.03 -9.07
N VAL A 97 -8.59 0.35 -7.85
CA VAL A 97 -7.72 0.75 -6.75
C VAL A 97 -7.52 -0.38 -5.75
N ALA A 98 -8.40 -1.39 -5.75
CA ALA A 98 -8.12 -2.66 -5.09
C ALA A 98 -6.83 -3.27 -5.64
N TYR A 99 -6.49 -3.07 -6.92
CA TYR A 99 -5.15 -3.37 -7.45
C TYR A 99 -4.06 -2.69 -6.63
N THR A 100 -4.22 -1.41 -6.29
CA THR A 100 -3.27 -0.67 -5.44
C THR A 100 -3.24 -1.14 -3.99
N LEU A 101 -4.25 -1.84 -3.46
CA LEU A 101 -4.28 -2.36 -2.09
C LEU A 101 -4.02 -3.87 -1.98
N LEU A 102 -4.07 -4.59 -3.09
CA LEU A 102 -3.97 -6.05 -3.16
C LEU A 102 -2.83 -6.51 -4.09
N ASN A 103 -2.11 -5.59 -4.72
CA ASN A 103 -0.90 -5.92 -5.46
C ASN A 103 0.26 -6.15 -4.49
N VAL A 104 1.08 -7.15 -4.78
CA VAL A 104 2.30 -7.50 -4.06
C VAL A 104 3.30 -6.33 -4.03
N ASN A 105 3.24 -5.39 -4.97
CA ASN A 105 4.15 -4.23 -5.05
C ASN A 105 3.53 -2.91 -4.54
N SER A 106 2.61 -2.99 -3.58
CA SER A 106 1.83 -1.85 -3.09
C SER A 106 2.10 -1.42 -1.65
N HIS A 107 3.20 -1.88 -1.06
CA HIS A 107 3.64 -1.50 0.30
C HIS A 107 2.65 -1.92 1.40
N ASN A 108 1.74 -2.87 1.12
CA ASN A 108 0.64 -3.24 2.02
C ASN A 108 1.15 -3.75 3.38
N ILE A 109 2.31 -4.42 3.37
CA ILE A 109 2.92 -4.96 4.59
C ILE A 109 3.47 -3.85 5.48
N VAL A 110 3.87 -2.70 4.90
CA VAL A 110 4.22 -1.51 5.69
C VAL A 110 3.02 -1.00 6.49
N TYR A 111 1.79 -1.10 5.95
CA TYR A 111 0.58 -0.68 6.67
C TYR A 111 0.29 -1.62 7.86
N LEU A 112 0.50 -2.92 7.68
CA LEU A 112 0.44 -3.91 8.76
C LEU A 112 1.48 -3.60 9.85
N TYR A 113 2.73 -3.37 9.45
CA TYR A 113 3.83 -3.03 10.35
C TYR A 113 3.59 -1.71 11.08
N PHE A 114 2.98 -0.72 10.43
CA PHE A 114 2.59 0.52 11.09
C PHE A 114 1.60 0.27 12.22
N ILE A 115 0.55 -0.51 12.01
CA ILE A 115 -0.43 -0.80 13.07
C ILE A 115 0.22 -1.55 14.23
N LEU A 116 1.06 -2.54 13.94
CA LEU A 116 1.85 -3.25 14.96
C LEU A 116 2.77 -2.30 15.72
N ALA A 117 3.46 -1.39 15.03
CA ALA A 117 4.32 -0.39 15.63
C ALA A 117 3.53 0.56 16.54
N LEU A 118 2.32 0.99 16.13
CA LEU A 118 1.43 1.76 16.98
C LEU A 118 1.00 0.98 18.22
N MET A 119 0.61 -0.29 18.06
CA MET A 119 0.24 -1.13 19.20
C MET A 119 1.40 -1.24 20.20
N LEU A 120 2.63 -1.48 19.74
CA LEU A 120 3.82 -1.56 20.58
C LEU A 120 4.12 -0.23 21.28
N VAL A 121 4.09 0.89 20.57
CA VAL A 121 4.37 2.21 21.18
C VAL A 121 3.30 2.61 22.18
N PHE A 122 2.03 2.32 21.91
CA PHE A 122 0.95 2.62 22.85
C PHE A 122 0.95 1.68 24.07
N ARG A 123 1.36 0.41 23.90
CA ARG A 123 1.63 -0.49 25.03
C ARG A 123 2.80 0.00 25.88
N TYR A 124 3.88 0.50 25.27
CA TYR A 124 4.95 1.16 26.00
C TYR A 124 4.46 2.40 26.76
N ILE A 125 3.63 3.25 26.13
CA ILE A 125 3.03 4.42 26.79
C ILE A 125 2.19 4.02 28.01
N LYS A 126 1.41 2.94 27.89
CA LYS A 126 0.53 2.46 28.96
C LYS A 126 1.30 1.78 30.09
N ASP A 127 2.10 0.78 29.74
CA ASP A 127 2.69 -0.16 30.70
C ASP A 127 4.11 0.24 31.12
N GLY A 128 4.77 1.16 30.40
CA GLY A 128 6.16 1.58 30.64
C GLY A 128 7.22 0.51 30.38
N LYS A 129 6.81 -0.67 29.86
CA LYS A 129 7.70 -1.83 29.68
C LYS A 129 8.63 -1.64 28.49
N ILE A 130 9.93 -1.59 28.75
CA ILE A 130 11.01 -1.44 27.75
C ILE A 130 10.95 -2.46 26.60
N PRO A 131 10.60 -3.75 26.81
CA PRO A 131 10.49 -4.69 25.69
C PRO A 131 9.57 -4.22 24.55
N TYR A 132 8.49 -3.50 24.85
CA TYR A 132 7.62 -2.96 23.79
C TYR A 132 8.32 -1.89 22.96
N LEU A 133 9.14 -1.05 23.60
CA LEU A 133 9.94 -0.05 22.89
C LEU A 133 11.03 -0.71 22.04
N ILE A 134 11.70 -1.75 22.55
CA ILE A 134 12.72 -2.50 21.80
C ILE A 134 12.10 -3.15 20.56
N LEU A 135 10.96 -3.83 20.72
CA LEU A 135 10.24 -4.45 19.61
C LEU A 135 9.74 -3.41 18.60
N TYR A 136 9.29 -2.24 19.07
CA TYR A 136 8.91 -1.12 18.21
C TYR A 136 10.09 -0.64 17.36
N ILE A 137 11.26 -0.42 17.98
CA ILE A 137 12.48 0.02 17.28
C ILE A 137 12.91 -1.04 16.26
N LEU A 138 12.95 -2.31 16.65
CA LEU A 138 13.33 -3.41 15.76
C LEU A 138 12.41 -3.50 14.53
N LEU A 139 11.08 -3.52 14.76
CA LEU A 139 10.10 -3.57 13.67
C LEU A 139 10.24 -2.37 12.73
N CYS A 140 10.39 -1.17 13.29
CA CYS A 140 10.62 0.06 12.54
C CYS A 140 11.91 0.00 11.70
N THR A 141 13.00 -0.51 12.27
CA THR A 141 14.29 -0.66 11.58
C THR A 141 14.17 -1.63 10.41
N LEU A 142 13.57 -2.80 10.60
CA LEU A 142 13.40 -3.80 9.54
C LEU A 142 12.45 -3.30 8.43
N SER A 143 11.38 -2.61 8.81
CA SER A 143 10.45 -1.97 7.87
C SER A 143 11.17 -0.91 7.03
N ALA A 144 11.92 0.00 7.66
CA ALA A 144 12.60 1.09 6.97
C ALA A 144 13.85 0.64 6.19
N PHE A 145 14.45 -0.49 6.55
CA PHE A 145 15.47 -1.14 5.74
C PHE A 145 14.85 -1.61 4.42
N SER A 146 13.64 -2.15 4.48
CA SER A 146 13.00 -2.81 3.34
C SER A 146 12.28 -1.84 2.41
N ASP A 147 11.59 -0.86 3.00
CA ASP A 147 10.63 -0.02 2.30
C ASP A 147 10.66 1.43 2.82
N GLY A 148 10.97 2.34 1.91
CA GLY A 148 11.03 3.77 2.15
C GLY A 148 9.68 4.41 2.51
N VAL A 149 8.55 3.78 2.16
CA VAL A 149 7.20 4.23 2.57
C VAL A 149 7.07 4.28 4.09
N THR A 150 7.86 3.48 4.82
CA THR A 150 7.96 3.52 6.28
C THR A 150 8.23 4.93 6.82
N GLN A 151 8.99 5.75 6.08
CA GLN A 151 9.32 7.12 6.51
C GLN A 151 8.07 8.02 6.55
N MET A 152 7.20 7.90 5.55
CA MET A 152 5.97 8.71 5.42
C MET A 152 4.82 8.17 6.27
N VAL A 153 4.78 6.86 6.51
CA VAL A 153 3.68 6.19 7.22
C VAL A 153 3.96 6.04 8.71
N ILE A 154 5.19 5.74 9.11
CA ILE A 154 5.55 5.49 10.52
C ILE A 154 6.34 6.65 11.10
N PHE A 155 7.50 6.98 10.53
CA PHE A 155 8.46 7.87 11.21
C PHE A 155 7.94 9.29 11.32
N ALA A 156 7.56 9.90 10.20
CA ALA A 156 7.08 11.27 10.22
C ALA A 156 5.81 11.43 11.10
N PRO A 157 4.78 10.56 11.01
CA PRO A 157 3.60 10.69 11.87
C PRO A 157 3.88 10.52 13.37
N VAL A 158 4.70 9.54 13.77
CA VAL A 158 5.05 9.32 15.18
C VAL A 158 5.91 10.47 15.72
N CYS A 159 6.90 10.93 14.95
CA CYS A 159 7.74 12.06 15.32
C CYS A 159 6.93 13.34 15.48
N MET A 160 6.03 13.65 14.53
CA MET A 160 5.16 14.82 14.61
C MET A 160 4.20 14.75 15.81
N CYS A 161 3.64 13.58 16.11
CA CYS A 161 2.86 13.39 17.34
C CYS A 161 3.71 13.66 18.59
N CYS A 162 4.94 13.13 18.66
CA CYS A 162 5.83 13.36 19.80
C CYS A 162 6.18 14.84 19.97
N ILE A 163 6.49 15.55 18.87
CA ILE A 163 6.78 16.99 18.87
C ILE A 163 5.59 17.76 19.44
N VAL A 164 4.38 17.51 18.94
CA VAL A 164 3.16 18.17 19.45
C VAL A 164 2.96 17.88 20.95
N CYS A 165 3.18 16.63 21.39
CA CYS A 165 3.04 16.27 22.81
C CYS A 165 4.10 16.95 23.71
N ILE A 166 5.33 17.11 23.22
CA ILE A 166 6.40 17.83 23.92
C ILE A 166 6.04 19.31 24.04
N ILE A 167 5.52 19.93 22.98
CA ILE A 167 5.04 21.32 23.00
C ILE A 167 3.91 21.49 24.02
N LYS A 168 2.98 20.51 24.11
CA LYS A 168 1.93 20.46 25.14
C LYS A 168 2.44 20.25 26.56
N ARG A 169 3.73 19.94 26.74
CA ARG A 169 4.33 19.49 28.00
C ARG A 169 3.69 18.21 28.57
N GLU A 170 3.09 17.38 27.71
CA GLU A 170 2.51 16.09 28.10
C GLU A 170 3.60 15.02 28.15
N ASP A 171 3.92 14.47 29.32
CA ASP A 171 4.86 13.35 29.52
C ASP A 171 6.15 13.50 28.68
N ILE A 172 6.82 14.65 28.83
CA ILE A 172 7.93 15.09 27.96
C ILE A 172 8.99 14.00 27.82
N ARG A 173 9.43 13.42 28.95
CA ARG A 173 10.47 12.39 28.99
C ARG A 173 10.10 11.21 28.10
N ARG A 174 8.87 10.71 28.20
CA ARG A 174 8.45 9.54 27.44
C ARG A 174 8.32 9.85 25.95
N ASN A 175 7.81 11.02 25.58
CA ASN A 175 7.74 11.42 24.17
C ASN A 175 9.13 11.65 23.57
N LEU A 176 10.11 12.16 24.35
CA LEU A 176 11.51 12.23 23.93
C LEU A 176 12.13 10.85 23.71
N ILE A 177 11.83 9.87 24.57
CA ILE A 177 12.29 8.49 24.40
C ILE A 177 11.69 7.87 23.14
N ILE A 178 10.39 8.06 22.88
CA ILE A 178 9.74 7.55 21.67
C ILE A 178 10.33 8.21 20.43
N PHE A 179 10.43 9.54 20.42
CA PHE A 179 11.04 10.30 19.33
C PHE A 179 12.47 9.84 19.03
N GLY A 180 13.30 9.75 20.08
CA GLY A 180 14.68 9.27 19.97
C GLY A 180 14.75 7.82 19.47
N GLY A 181 13.84 6.95 19.93
CA GLY A 181 13.72 5.57 19.45
C GLY A 181 13.32 5.49 17.98
N THR A 182 12.39 6.32 17.51
CA THR A 182 12.00 6.40 16.09
C THR A 182 13.16 6.88 15.22
N VAL A 183 13.90 7.90 15.66
CA VAL A 183 15.10 8.40 14.96
C VAL A 183 16.20 7.35 14.95
N ALA A 184 16.46 6.68 16.08
CA ALA A 184 17.42 5.59 16.16
C ALA A 184 17.05 4.43 15.21
N ALA A 185 15.77 4.08 15.11
CA ALA A 185 15.31 3.04 14.20
C ALA A 185 15.63 3.35 12.73
N PHE A 186 15.44 4.61 12.31
CA PHE A 186 15.84 5.10 10.99
C PHE A 186 17.36 5.03 10.77
N ILE A 187 18.16 5.48 11.74
CA ILE A 187 19.63 5.42 11.64
C ILE A 187 20.08 3.96 11.53
N PHE A 188 19.57 3.08 12.37
CA PHE A 188 19.90 1.65 12.31
C PHE A 188 19.50 1.01 10.99
N SER A 189 18.39 1.43 10.36
CA SER A 189 17.99 0.88 9.07
C SER A 189 18.96 1.29 7.96
N LYS A 190 19.50 2.52 8.01
CA LYS A 190 20.54 2.99 7.08
C LYS A 190 21.88 2.32 7.32
N VAL A 191 22.29 2.17 8.58
CA VAL A 191 23.50 1.42 8.93
C VAL A 191 23.40 -0.02 8.44
N LEU A 192 22.27 -0.69 8.65
CA LEU A 192 22.05 -2.07 8.19
C LEU A 192 22.15 -2.16 6.67
N LEU A 193 21.54 -1.22 5.93
CA LEU A 193 21.64 -1.17 4.47
C LEU A 193 23.10 -0.99 4.01
N THR A 194 23.83 -0.04 4.59
CA THR A 194 25.25 0.17 4.27
C THR A 194 26.11 -1.04 4.59
N VAL A 195 25.84 -1.74 5.70
CA VAL A 195 26.56 -2.97 6.05
C VAL A 195 26.30 -4.07 5.03
N VAL A 196 25.05 -4.24 4.58
CA VAL A 196 24.70 -5.23 3.54
C VAL A 196 25.36 -4.89 2.21
N GLU A 197 25.31 -3.63 1.79
CA GLU A 197 25.96 -3.15 0.56
C GLU A 197 27.49 -3.33 0.63
N TYR A 198 28.12 -2.99 1.75
CA TYR A 198 29.57 -3.17 1.95
C TYR A 198 29.98 -4.65 1.97
N ALA A 199 29.12 -5.53 2.46
CA ALA A 199 29.33 -6.97 2.42
C ALA A 199 29.12 -7.59 1.02
N GLY A 200 28.86 -6.78 -0.03
CA GLY A 200 28.62 -7.24 -1.40
C GLY A 200 27.19 -7.72 -1.66
N GLY A 201 26.26 -7.44 -0.74
CA GLY A 201 24.85 -7.78 -0.88
C GLY A 201 24.09 -6.90 -1.86
N LEU A 202 22.77 -6.92 -1.74
CA LEU A 202 21.88 -6.09 -2.57
C LEU A 202 22.27 -4.61 -2.51
N VAL A 203 22.05 -3.93 -3.63
CA VAL A 203 22.21 -2.48 -3.74
C VAL A 203 20.86 -1.85 -4.02
N THR A 204 20.55 -0.77 -3.31
CA THR A 204 19.36 0.05 -3.62
C THR A 204 19.77 1.36 -4.26
N ARG A 205 19.10 1.77 -5.34
CA ARG A 205 19.38 3.07 -6.00
C ARG A 205 18.79 4.27 -5.24
N GLY A 206 18.07 4.00 -4.16
CA GLY A 206 17.38 5.00 -3.35
C GLY A 206 16.15 5.57 -4.04
N LEU A 207 15.35 6.32 -3.29
CA LEU A 207 14.24 7.11 -3.83
C LEU A 207 14.81 8.36 -4.51
N PRO A 208 14.59 8.58 -5.82
CA PRO A 208 14.80 9.90 -6.43
C PRO A 208 13.66 10.85 -6.02
N LEU A 209 13.37 10.91 -4.71
CA LEU A 209 12.39 11.79 -4.10
C LEU A 209 12.98 13.19 -4.03
N GLY A 210 12.71 13.98 -5.06
CA GLY A 210 12.92 15.42 -5.07
C GLY A 210 11.67 16.16 -4.62
N LEU A 211 11.86 17.37 -4.08
CA LEU A 211 10.76 18.32 -3.96
C LEU A 211 10.40 18.84 -5.35
N VAL A 212 9.11 18.97 -5.63
CA VAL A 212 8.67 19.68 -6.84
C VAL A 212 8.79 21.18 -6.67
N SER A 213 9.02 21.88 -7.78
CA SER A 213 9.02 23.34 -7.79
C SER A 213 7.67 23.87 -7.27
N PRO A 214 7.65 24.91 -6.43
CA PRO A 214 6.42 25.57 -6.00
C PRO A 214 5.51 26.01 -7.16
N LEU A 215 6.10 26.28 -8.34
CA LEU A 215 5.36 26.64 -9.56
C LEU A 215 4.47 25.49 -10.05
N ASP A 216 4.86 24.24 -9.81
CA ASP A 216 4.13 23.05 -10.24
C ASP A 216 3.06 22.62 -9.23
N TRP A 217 3.05 23.18 -8.02
CA TRP A 217 2.15 22.73 -6.95
C TRP A 217 0.68 22.78 -7.34
N TRP A 218 0.26 23.79 -8.10
CA TRP A 218 -1.13 23.87 -8.57
C TRP A 218 -1.49 22.71 -9.51
N GLN A 219 -0.58 22.33 -10.41
CA GLN A 219 -0.77 21.19 -11.28
C GLN A 219 -0.77 19.88 -10.48
N ARG A 220 0.15 19.73 -9.51
CA ARG A 220 0.19 18.57 -8.61
C ARG A 220 -1.09 18.45 -7.78
N ILE A 221 -1.66 19.55 -7.31
CA ILE A 221 -2.97 19.56 -6.60
C ILE A 221 -4.10 19.11 -7.53
N LYS A 222 -4.13 19.58 -8.79
CA LYS A 222 -5.12 19.12 -9.79
C LYS A 222 -4.99 17.63 -10.05
N ASP A 223 -3.77 17.13 -10.23
CA ASP A 223 -3.53 15.72 -10.51
C ASP A 223 -3.83 14.84 -9.29
N PHE A 224 -3.49 15.30 -8.09
CA PHE A 224 -3.97 14.70 -6.84
C PHE A 224 -5.49 14.64 -6.81
N GLY A 225 -6.19 15.72 -7.16
CA GLY A 225 -7.65 15.76 -7.21
C GLY A 225 -8.23 14.72 -8.15
N LYS A 226 -7.69 14.60 -9.38
CA LYS A 226 -8.10 13.57 -10.35
C LYS A 226 -7.91 12.17 -9.77
N VAL A 227 -6.75 11.89 -9.19
CA VAL A 227 -6.44 10.59 -8.59
C VAL A 227 -7.36 10.32 -7.39
N TYR A 228 -7.62 11.31 -6.55
CA TYR A 228 -8.51 11.19 -5.39
C TYR A 228 -9.93 10.80 -5.83
N PHE A 229 -10.47 11.41 -6.89
CA PHE A 229 -11.77 11.00 -7.45
C PHE A 229 -11.73 9.62 -8.10
N GLN A 230 -10.66 9.29 -8.84
CA GLN A 230 -10.45 7.96 -9.41
C GLN A 230 -10.35 6.87 -8.34
N PHE A 231 -9.78 7.20 -7.17
CA PHE A 231 -9.66 6.29 -6.02
C PHE A 231 -11.01 5.71 -5.60
N PHE A 232 -12.08 6.47 -5.81
CA PHE A 232 -13.47 6.12 -5.48
C PHE A 232 -14.33 5.89 -6.72
N ASN A 233 -13.75 5.75 -7.92
CA ASN A 233 -14.48 5.63 -9.18
C ASN A 233 -15.58 6.70 -9.31
N TYR A 234 -15.31 7.93 -8.87
CA TYR A 234 -16.29 8.99 -8.85
C TYR A 234 -16.40 9.66 -10.21
N LYS A 235 -17.58 9.55 -10.85
CA LYS A 235 -17.85 10.14 -12.16
C LYS A 235 -18.58 11.50 -12.08
N GLY A 236 -19.26 11.77 -10.96
CA GLY A 236 -20.12 12.95 -10.78
C GLY A 236 -21.60 12.57 -10.66
N ILE A 237 -22.31 13.16 -9.69
CA ILE A 237 -23.75 12.88 -9.47
C ILE A 237 -24.60 13.28 -10.69
N GLN A 238 -24.18 14.31 -11.43
CA GLN A 238 -24.90 14.83 -12.59
C GLN A 238 -24.99 13.86 -13.78
N TYR A 239 -24.22 12.76 -13.77
CA TYR A 239 -24.19 11.77 -14.84
C TYR A 239 -25.02 10.52 -14.51
N CYS A 240 -25.72 10.49 -13.38
CA CYS A 240 -26.43 9.31 -12.89
C CYS A 240 -27.88 9.65 -12.51
N SER A 241 -28.78 8.68 -12.72
CA SER A 241 -30.13 8.76 -12.17
C SER A 241 -30.07 8.63 -10.65
N LEU A 242 -30.59 9.62 -9.90
CA LEU A 242 -30.50 9.66 -8.42
C LEU A 242 -31.16 8.46 -7.72
N LEU A 243 -32.11 7.79 -8.38
CA LEU A 243 -32.83 6.64 -7.85
C LEU A 243 -32.20 5.29 -8.25
N SER A 244 -31.18 5.29 -9.12
CA SER A 244 -30.46 4.06 -9.46
C SER A 244 -29.43 3.70 -8.39
N SER A 245 -29.02 2.43 -8.34
CA SER A 245 -27.93 1.98 -7.46
C SER A 245 -26.62 2.72 -7.73
N GLU A 246 -26.33 3.08 -8.98
CA GLU A 246 -25.19 3.93 -9.38
C GLU A 246 -25.35 5.37 -8.84
N GLY A 247 -26.55 5.95 -8.91
CA GLY A 247 -26.83 7.27 -8.34
C GLY A 247 -26.64 7.31 -6.81
N VAL A 248 -27.20 6.33 -6.10
CA VAL A 248 -27.02 6.19 -4.64
C VAL A 248 -25.55 6.00 -4.29
N TYR A 249 -24.81 5.18 -5.05
CA TYR A 249 -23.37 5.02 -4.90
C TYR A 249 -22.64 6.37 -4.99
N HIS A 250 -22.87 7.16 -6.04
CA HIS A 250 -22.19 8.43 -6.22
C HIS A 250 -22.58 9.47 -5.16
N ILE A 251 -23.82 9.49 -4.67
CA ILE A 251 -24.23 10.37 -3.56
C ILE A 251 -23.44 10.05 -2.29
N ILE A 252 -23.36 8.76 -1.93
CA ILE A 252 -22.62 8.32 -0.73
C ILE A 252 -21.14 8.68 -0.85
N ILE A 253 -20.54 8.41 -2.02
CA ILE A 253 -19.14 8.73 -2.30
C ILE A 253 -18.90 10.25 -2.27
N THR A 254 -19.79 11.08 -2.81
CA THR A 254 -19.65 12.55 -2.73
C THR A 254 -19.62 13.03 -1.28
N VAL A 255 -20.57 12.56 -0.45
CA VAL A 255 -20.61 12.91 0.98
C VAL A 255 -19.31 12.50 1.65
N TYR A 256 -18.85 11.27 1.39
CA TYR A 256 -17.62 10.75 1.98
C TYR A 256 -16.35 11.52 1.55
N ILE A 257 -16.21 11.80 0.26
CA ILE A 257 -15.09 12.57 -0.32
C ILE A 257 -15.00 13.98 0.29
N ILE A 258 -16.14 14.61 0.57
CA ILE A 258 -16.22 15.94 1.20
C ILE A 258 -15.93 15.85 2.71
N LEU A 259 -16.43 14.81 3.39
CA LEU A 259 -16.26 14.66 4.83
C LEU A 259 -14.81 14.43 5.25
N ILE A 260 -14.01 13.69 4.47
CA ILE A 260 -12.61 13.41 4.83
C ILE A 260 -11.79 14.70 5.01
N PRO A 261 -11.69 15.62 4.03
CA PRO A 261 -10.95 16.87 4.20
C PRO A 261 -11.48 17.73 5.35
N ILE A 262 -12.80 17.81 5.54
CA ILE A 262 -13.41 18.57 6.63
C ILE A 262 -12.95 18.03 7.98
N ILE A 263 -12.94 16.70 8.15
CA ILE A 263 -12.57 16.08 9.41
C ILE A 263 -11.06 16.14 9.66
N LEU A 264 -10.24 16.04 8.61
CA LEU A 264 -8.80 16.30 8.73
C LEU A 264 -8.54 17.74 9.19
N LEU A 265 -9.20 18.72 8.57
CA LEU A 265 -9.09 20.13 8.96
C LEU A 265 -9.59 20.35 10.40
N TYR A 266 -10.73 19.77 10.77
CA TYR A 266 -11.26 19.84 12.14
C TYR A 266 -10.25 19.32 13.17
N ASN A 267 -9.70 18.11 12.96
CA ASN A 267 -8.72 17.53 13.87
C ASN A 267 -7.40 18.30 13.88
N PHE A 268 -7.01 18.91 12.75
CA PHE A 268 -5.83 19.76 12.67
C PHE A 268 -5.99 21.07 13.45
N ILE A 269 -7.13 21.75 13.32
CA ILE A 269 -7.45 22.96 14.12
C ILE A 269 -7.46 22.63 15.61
N PHE A 270 -8.01 21.47 15.98
CA PHE A 270 -8.08 21.01 17.36
C PHE A 270 -6.93 20.06 17.74
N ILE A 271 -5.78 20.12 17.06
CA ILE A 271 -4.66 19.21 17.28
C ILE A 271 -4.20 19.20 18.75
N PHE A 272 -4.32 20.36 19.41
CA PHE A 272 -3.95 20.49 20.81
C PHE A 272 -4.91 19.79 21.80
N LYS A 273 -6.11 19.40 21.36
CA LYS A 273 -7.17 18.81 22.20
C LYS A 273 -7.44 17.32 21.91
N ILE A 274 -6.92 16.80 20.81
CA ILE A 274 -7.14 15.39 20.42
C ILE A 274 -6.12 14.46 21.08
N SER A 275 -6.50 13.18 21.22
CA SER A 275 -5.65 12.14 21.80
C SER A 275 -4.44 11.82 20.92
N LYS A 276 -3.36 11.28 21.51
CA LYS A 276 -2.15 10.84 20.79
C LYS A 276 -2.47 9.90 19.62
N LYS A 277 -3.44 9.00 19.81
CA LYS A 277 -3.90 8.05 18.78
C LYS A 277 -4.42 8.81 17.54
N ARG A 278 -5.31 9.78 17.75
CA ARG A 278 -5.84 10.60 16.65
C ARG A 278 -4.79 11.51 16.05
N MET A 279 -3.86 12.04 16.85
CA MET A 279 -2.74 12.83 16.32
C MET A 279 -1.91 12.01 15.35
N VAL A 280 -1.59 10.75 15.66
CA VAL A 280 -0.82 9.90 14.74
C VAL A 280 -1.61 9.56 13.47
N LEU A 281 -2.91 9.23 13.58
CA LEU A 281 -3.76 9.00 12.41
C LEU A 281 -3.86 10.25 11.53
N LEU A 282 -4.07 11.42 12.14
CA LEU A 282 -4.11 12.72 11.45
C LEU A 282 -2.80 12.98 10.71
N TRP A 283 -1.66 12.85 11.38
CA TRP A 283 -0.37 13.10 10.76
C TRP A 283 -0.07 12.10 9.64
N CYS A 284 -0.43 10.82 9.81
CA CYS A 284 -0.31 9.84 8.75
C CYS A 284 -1.10 10.25 7.50
N SER A 285 -2.34 10.71 7.67
CA SER A 285 -3.16 11.19 6.55
C SER A 285 -2.59 12.46 5.90
N VAL A 286 -2.24 13.47 6.69
CA VAL A 286 -1.75 14.76 6.19
C VAL A 286 -0.40 14.60 5.49
N ILE A 287 0.54 13.87 6.07
CA ILE A 287 1.88 13.68 5.50
C ILE A 287 1.80 12.95 4.16
N ASN A 288 0.94 11.94 4.00
CA ASN A 288 0.80 11.24 2.73
C ASN A 288 0.17 12.12 1.64
N ILE A 289 -0.81 12.99 1.98
CA ILE A 289 -1.33 14.00 1.04
C ILE A 289 -0.22 14.98 0.63
N VAL A 290 0.47 15.56 1.62
CA VAL A 290 1.54 16.53 1.38
C VAL A 290 2.66 15.90 0.55
N SER A 291 3.03 14.65 0.83
CA SER A 291 4.06 13.93 0.08
C SER A 291 3.65 13.74 -1.38
N CYS A 292 2.39 13.39 -1.64
CA CYS A 292 1.89 13.28 -3.02
C CYS A 292 1.99 14.62 -3.77
N VAL A 293 1.66 15.75 -3.13
CA VAL A 293 1.67 17.07 -3.79
C VAL A 293 3.09 17.65 -3.92
N ALA A 294 3.88 17.56 -2.85
CA ALA A 294 5.14 18.29 -2.70
C ALA A 294 6.38 17.54 -3.20
N THR A 295 6.28 16.24 -3.47
CA THR A 295 7.38 15.44 -4.01
C THR A 295 7.17 15.11 -5.47
N ASN A 296 8.21 14.73 -6.20
CA ASN A 296 8.21 14.35 -7.62
C ASN A 296 7.81 12.88 -7.88
N VAL A 297 7.18 12.20 -6.91
CA VAL A 297 6.73 10.81 -7.06
C VAL A 297 5.82 10.65 -8.28
N VAL A 298 6.11 9.63 -9.09
CA VAL A 298 5.39 9.34 -10.35
C VAL A 298 4.12 8.53 -10.11
N VAL A 299 4.08 7.71 -9.05
CA VAL A 299 3.00 6.74 -8.79
C VAL A 299 2.10 7.17 -7.63
N PHE A 300 1.47 8.34 -7.75
CA PHE A 300 0.63 8.96 -6.70
C PHE A 300 -0.38 8.01 -6.05
N ASN A 301 -1.04 7.17 -6.85
CA ASN A 301 -2.15 6.33 -6.40
C ASN A 301 -1.75 5.38 -5.26
N ARG A 302 -0.50 4.88 -5.27
CA ARG A 302 0.01 3.91 -4.28
C ARG A 302 0.27 4.54 -2.91
N TYR A 303 0.65 5.82 -2.89
CA TYR A 303 0.97 6.55 -1.65
C TYR A 303 -0.26 7.22 -1.01
N LEU A 304 -1.43 7.14 -1.64
CA LEU A 304 -2.70 7.61 -1.07
C LEU A 304 -3.40 6.57 -0.19
N ALA A 305 -3.02 5.30 -0.30
CA ALA A 305 -3.60 4.22 0.49
C ALA A 305 -3.54 4.49 2.02
N PRO A 306 -2.41 4.94 2.61
CA PRO A 306 -2.37 5.32 4.02
C PRO A 306 -3.33 6.45 4.37
N PHE A 307 -3.39 7.49 3.53
CA PHE A 307 -4.29 8.62 3.74
C PHE A 307 -5.75 8.16 3.82
N PHE A 308 -6.15 7.27 2.91
CA PHE A 308 -7.47 6.69 2.90
C PHE A 308 -7.73 5.81 4.12
N ILE A 309 -6.88 4.81 4.40
CA ILE A 309 -7.09 3.84 5.49
C ILE A 309 -7.17 4.57 6.83
N PHE A 310 -6.16 5.37 7.16
CA PHE A 310 -6.06 6.02 8.47
C PHE A 310 -6.92 7.28 8.58
N GLY A 311 -7.16 7.98 7.46
CA GLY A 311 -8.05 9.15 7.43
C GLY A 311 -9.51 8.76 7.62
N SER A 312 -9.92 7.62 7.06
CA SER A 312 -11.25 7.07 7.28
C SER A 312 -11.46 6.61 8.72
N MET A 313 -10.44 6.05 9.35
CA MET A 313 -10.51 5.71 10.77
C MET A 313 -10.67 6.96 11.62
N LEU A 314 -9.89 8.01 11.32
CA LEU A 314 -10.03 9.28 12.01
C LEU A 314 -11.43 9.89 11.80
N LEU A 315 -12.00 9.78 10.59
CA LEU A 315 -13.37 10.17 10.26
C LEU A 315 -14.38 9.50 11.19
N ILE A 316 -14.33 8.17 11.28
CA ILE A 316 -15.26 7.38 12.10
C ILE A 316 -15.11 7.73 13.59
N LEU A 317 -13.87 7.83 14.09
CA LEU A 317 -13.60 8.20 15.47
C LEU A 317 -14.08 9.63 15.81
N THR A 318 -13.95 10.55 14.87
CA THR A 318 -14.35 11.95 15.08
C THR A 318 -15.87 12.09 15.06
N ILE A 319 -16.56 11.42 14.12
CA ILE A 319 -18.03 11.40 14.07
C ILE A 319 -18.59 10.77 15.36
N TYR A 320 -17.98 9.68 15.82
CA TYR A 320 -18.36 9.04 17.08
C TYR A 320 -18.29 10.04 18.25
N ASP A 321 -17.19 10.78 18.38
CA ASP A 321 -17.02 11.78 19.44
C ASP A 321 -17.98 12.97 19.35
N LEU A 322 -18.19 13.48 18.13
CA LEU A 322 -19.14 14.56 17.90
C LEU A 322 -20.55 14.12 18.31
N SER A 323 -20.93 12.88 18.00
CA SER A 323 -22.22 12.33 18.43
C SER A 323 -22.38 12.29 19.96
N ILE A 324 -21.29 12.09 20.71
CA ILE A 324 -21.28 12.18 22.18
C ILE A 324 -21.41 13.64 22.65
N LYS A 325 -20.76 14.61 21.99
CA LYS A 325 -20.79 16.02 22.43
C LYS A 325 -22.14 16.70 22.23
N PHE A 326 -22.86 16.41 21.14
CA PHE A 326 -24.21 16.94 20.87
C PHE A 326 -25.28 16.49 21.88
N LYS A 327 -24.89 15.59 22.80
CA LYS A 327 -25.74 14.85 23.73
C LYS A 327 -25.89 15.50 25.10
N ASN A 328 -25.09 16.52 25.42
CA ASN A 328 -25.24 17.32 26.64
C ASN A 328 -26.49 18.23 26.62
N VAL A 329 -27.43 17.98 25.69
CA VAL A 329 -28.75 18.60 25.62
C VAL A 329 -29.71 17.83 26.53
N LYS A 330 -30.23 18.52 27.55
CA LYS A 330 -30.91 18.03 28.78
C LYS A 330 -32.09 17.03 28.67
N TYR A 331 -32.51 16.57 27.49
CA TYR A 331 -33.88 16.05 27.29
C TYR A 331 -34.05 14.55 26.97
N LEU A 332 -32.98 13.76 26.89
CA LEU A 332 -33.11 12.31 26.59
C LEU A 332 -32.50 11.42 27.70
N LYS A 333 -33.13 10.27 27.96
CA LYS A 333 -32.65 9.27 28.92
C LYS A 333 -31.35 8.63 28.42
N ALA A 334 -30.37 8.43 29.32
CA ALA A 334 -29.01 7.96 29.00
C ALA A 334 -28.92 6.63 28.21
N SER A 335 -29.92 5.74 28.32
CA SER A 335 -29.97 4.45 27.59
C SER A 335 -30.38 4.60 26.12
N VAL A 336 -31.43 5.37 25.84
CA VAL A 336 -31.89 5.71 24.47
C VAL A 336 -30.79 6.47 23.71
N LEU A 337 -30.16 7.38 24.44
CA LEU A 337 -29.03 8.18 24.02
C LEU A 337 -27.82 7.34 23.58
N LYS A 338 -27.48 6.23 24.25
CA LYS A 338 -26.39 5.34 23.82
C LYS A 338 -26.67 4.67 22.47
N GLY A 339 -27.92 4.29 22.21
CA GLY A 339 -28.34 3.74 20.92
C GLY A 339 -28.17 4.71 19.75
N VAL A 340 -28.50 6.00 19.95
CA VAL A 340 -28.44 7.04 18.90
C VAL A 340 -27.00 7.34 18.42
N ASN A 341 -25.99 7.27 19.29
CA ASN A 341 -24.59 7.48 18.89
C ASN A 341 -24.13 6.42 17.87
N TYR A 342 -24.56 5.18 18.12
CA TYR A 342 -24.29 4.07 17.23
C TYR A 342 -25.10 4.18 15.94
N VAL A 343 -26.29 4.80 15.94
CA VAL A 343 -27.07 5.01 14.72
C VAL A 343 -26.29 5.82 13.69
N TYR A 344 -25.66 6.95 14.04
CA TYR A 344 -24.91 7.75 13.05
C TYR A 344 -23.73 6.99 12.44
N VAL A 345 -22.96 6.28 13.28
CA VAL A 345 -21.83 5.46 12.81
C VAL A 345 -22.34 4.27 12.00
N CYS A 346 -23.41 3.60 12.44
CA CYS A 346 -24.02 2.48 11.72
C CYS A 346 -24.63 2.91 10.40
N VAL A 347 -25.26 4.09 10.31
CA VAL A 347 -25.81 4.65 9.06
C VAL A 347 -24.69 4.96 8.10
N LEU A 348 -23.61 5.60 8.57
CA LEU A 348 -22.42 5.81 7.74
C LEU A 348 -21.82 4.47 7.29
N CYS A 349 -21.62 3.52 8.21
CA CYS A 349 -21.08 2.20 7.87
C CYS A 349 -21.98 1.45 6.88
N ALA A 350 -23.29 1.48 7.05
CA ALA A 350 -24.25 0.85 6.15
C ALA A 350 -24.21 1.49 4.75
N ALA A 351 -24.12 2.81 4.67
CA ALA A 351 -23.96 3.53 3.40
C ALA A 351 -22.64 3.11 2.71
N LEU A 352 -21.52 3.07 3.45
CA LEU A 352 -20.24 2.64 2.88
C LEU A 352 -20.23 1.15 2.51
N LEU A 353 -20.88 0.28 3.28
CA LEU A 353 -21.05 -1.13 2.95
C LEU A 353 -21.91 -1.33 1.69
N PHE A 354 -22.94 -0.51 1.48
CA PHE A 354 -23.70 -0.47 0.23
C PHE A 354 -22.77 -0.19 -0.96
N THR A 355 -21.82 0.74 -0.82
CA THR A 355 -20.84 1.01 -1.90
C THR A 355 -19.96 -0.20 -2.20
N GLY A 356 -19.62 -1.00 -1.19
CA GLY A 356 -18.91 -2.27 -1.37
C GLY A 356 -19.75 -3.31 -2.09
N ALA A 357 -21.01 -3.49 -1.68
CA ALA A 357 -21.93 -4.43 -2.32
C ALA A 357 -22.20 -4.09 -3.80
N TYR A 358 -22.44 -2.81 -4.10
CA TYR A 358 -22.60 -2.33 -5.47
C TYR A 358 -21.38 -2.65 -6.34
N LYS A 359 -20.16 -2.48 -5.80
CA LYS A 359 -18.92 -2.81 -6.52
C LYS A 359 -18.68 -4.30 -6.70
N LEU A 360 -19.09 -5.14 -5.76
CA LEU A 360 -18.97 -6.59 -5.94
C LEU A 360 -19.75 -7.05 -7.18
N ASN A 361 -20.91 -6.43 -7.45
CA ASN A 361 -21.64 -6.66 -8.70
C ASN A 361 -20.83 -6.18 -9.92
N LEU A 362 -20.22 -4.99 -9.87
CA LEU A 362 -19.35 -4.52 -10.95
C LEU A 362 -18.15 -5.43 -11.20
N ILE A 363 -17.53 -5.95 -10.15
CA ILE A 363 -16.36 -6.85 -10.23
C ILE A 363 -16.75 -8.20 -10.80
N HIS A 364 -17.95 -8.71 -10.48
CA HIS A 364 -18.45 -9.96 -11.02
C HIS A 364 -18.48 -9.95 -12.56
N ASP A 365 -18.76 -8.78 -13.14
CA ASP A 365 -18.81 -8.58 -14.59
C ASP A 365 -17.43 -8.29 -15.21
N MET A 366 -16.38 -8.11 -14.40
CA MET A 366 -15.01 -7.92 -14.90
C MET A 366 -14.36 -9.27 -15.21
N GLY A 367 -13.68 -9.36 -16.36
CA GLY A 367 -12.85 -10.51 -16.71
C GLY A 367 -11.79 -10.80 -15.63
N ARG A 368 -11.34 -12.06 -15.51
CA ARG A 368 -10.37 -12.41 -14.47
C ARG A 368 -9.02 -11.75 -14.79
N PHE A 369 -8.46 -11.09 -13.78
CA PHE A 369 -7.15 -10.46 -13.92
C PHE A 369 -6.10 -11.52 -14.27
N GLY A 370 -5.33 -11.25 -15.32
CA GLY A 370 -4.25 -12.12 -15.75
C GLY A 370 -4.60 -13.14 -16.84
N ASP A 371 -5.84 -13.20 -17.34
CA ASP A 371 -6.25 -14.24 -18.29
C ASP A 371 -5.40 -14.25 -19.57
N LEU A 372 -5.10 -13.09 -20.14
CA LEU A 372 -4.23 -12.98 -21.33
C LEU A 372 -2.80 -13.45 -21.02
N GLN A 373 -2.24 -13.05 -19.88
CA GLN A 373 -0.90 -13.46 -19.48
C GLN A 373 -0.82 -14.94 -19.15
N ARG A 374 -1.92 -15.56 -18.69
CA ARG A 374 -2.03 -17.01 -18.51
C ARG A 374 -2.06 -17.74 -19.84
N GLN A 375 -2.72 -17.20 -20.87
CA GLN A 375 -2.69 -17.74 -22.23
C GLN A 375 -1.28 -17.67 -22.84
N VAL A 376 -0.59 -16.54 -22.63
CA VAL A 376 0.82 -16.41 -23.04
C VAL A 376 1.70 -17.43 -22.31
N ALA A 377 1.53 -17.56 -20.99
CA ALA A 377 2.26 -18.53 -20.17
C ALA A 377 1.99 -19.98 -20.59
N SER A 378 0.74 -20.33 -20.96
CA SER A 378 0.42 -21.68 -21.42
C SER A 378 1.10 -22.00 -22.75
N VAL A 379 1.09 -21.07 -23.71
CA VAL A 379 1.80 -21.25 -24.99
C VAL A 379 3.29 -21.47 -24.78
N LEU A 380 3.94 -20.65 -23.94
CA LEU A 380 5.37 -20.82 -23.63
C LEU A 380 5.67 -22.18 -22.97
N THR A 381 4.80 -22.64 -22.08
CA THR A 381 4.96 -23.92 -21.38
C THR A 381 4.74 -25.11 -22.33
N GLU A 382 3.77 -25.02 -23.23
CA GLU A 382 3.47 -26.05 -24.24
C GLU A 382 4.56 -26.16 -25.30
N LYS A 383 5.07 -25.02 -25.79
CA LYS A 383 6.10 -24.95 -26.82
C LYS A 383 7.49 -25.32 -26.31
N GLN A 384 7.73 -25.25 -24.99
CA GLN A 384 9.03 -25.53 -24.36
C GLN A 384 10.20 -24.75 -24.96
N TRP A 385 9.97 -23.50 -25.38
CA TRP A 385 11.00 -22.64 -25.97
C TRP A 385 12.12 -22.23 -24.99
N GLY A 386 12.10 -22.69 -23.74
CA GLY A 386 13.13 -22.37 -22.76
C GLY A 386 12.95 -20.94 -22.23
N ASN A 387 14.00 -20.12 -22.35
CA ASN A 387 14.04 -18.77 -21.81
C ASN A 387 13.98 -17.70 -22.91
N GLY A 388 13.66 -16.45 -22.57
CA GLY A 388 13.51 -15.39 -23.56
C GLY A 388 13.56 -13.98 -22.98
N TYR A 389 13.33 -12.99 -23.83
CA TYR A 389 13.30 -11.58 -23.43
C TYR A 389 11.88 -11.03 -23.39
N GLY A 390 11.67 -9.92 -22.68
CA GLY A 390 10.45 -9.14 -22.81
C GLY A 390 10.56 -7.78 -22.13
N ASP A 391 9.52 -6.96 -22.18
CA ASP A 391 9.51 -5.74 -21.37
C ASP A 391 9.32 -6.08 -19.88
N PHE A 392 9.73 -5.18 -18.98
CA PHE A 392 9.68 -5.42 -17.53
C PHE A 392 8.29 -5.82 -17.01
N TRP A 393 7.23 -5.17 -17.50
CA TRP A 393 5.88 -5.37 -16.99
C TRP A 393 5.30 -6.71 -17.44
N SER A 394 5.54 -7.08 -18.71
CA SER A 394 5.10 -8.34 -19.28
C SER A 394 5.89 -9.52 -18.71
N SER A 395 7.22 -9.41 -18.72
CA SER A 395 8.13 -10.48 -18.29
C SER A 395 7.85 -10.92 -16.86
N SER A 396 7.68 -9.95 -15.96
CA SER A 396 7.46 -10.22 -14.53
C SER A 396 6.16 -10.99 -14.27
N LEU A 397 5.06 -10.60 -14.92
CA LEU A 397 3.75 -11.20 -14.68
C LEU A 397 3.60 -12.56 -15.39
N ILE A 398 4.17 -12.73 -16.59
CA ILE A 398 4.12 -13.99 -17.32
C ILE A 398 5.02 -15.03 -16.65
N SER A 399 6.24 -14.65 -16.23
CA SER A 399 7.15 -15.56 -15.49
C SER A 399 6.51 -16.09 -14.21
N TYR A 400 5.64 -15.30 -13.59
CA TYR A 400 4.88 -15.72 -12.43
C TYR A 400 3.85 -16.81 -12.78
N TYR A 401 3.14 -16.70 -13.90
CA TYR A 401 2.16 -17.69 -14.35
C TYR A 401 2.79 -18.97 -14.91
N THR A 402 4.03 -18.92 -15.40
CA THR A 402 4.83 -20.12 -15.73
C THR A 402 5.47 -20.76 -14.48
N ASP A 403 5.18 -20.27 -13.27
CA ASP A 403 5.84 -20.65 -12.01
C ASP A 403 7.39 -20.54 -12.05
N PHE A 404 7.91 -19.69 -12.94
CA PHE A 404 9.31 -19.54 -13.33
C PHE A 404 9.92 -20.85 -13.87
N GLN A 405 9.15 -21.65 -14.61
CA GLN A 405 9.69 -22.74 -15.45
C GLN A 405 10.36 -22.19 -16.72
N CYS A 406 9.93 -21.00 -17.14
CA CYS A 406 10.44 -20.24 -18.26
C CYS A 406 10.86 -18.88 -17.72
N GLU A 407 12.15 -18.56 -17.81
CA GLU A 407 12.68 -17.28 -17.36
C GLU A 407 12.59 -16.25 -18.50
N ILE A 408 11.84 -15.18 -18.25
CA ILE A 408 11.67 -14.08 -19.19
C ILE A 408 12.42 -12.88 -18.62
N TYR A 409 13.49 -12.48 -19.30
CA TYR A 409 14.39 -11.45 -18.82
C TYR A 409 13.99 -10.08 -19.36
N PRO A 410 13.81 -9.09 -18.47
CA PRO A 410 13.33 -7.80 -18.89
C PRO A 410 14.41 -7.00 -19.61
N VAL A 411 14.11 -6.47 -20.79
CA VAL A 411 15.06 -5.68 -21.59
C VAL A 411 14.44 -4.40 -22.12
N ASN A 412 15.30 -3.47 -22.51
CA ASN A 412 14.95 -2.26 -23.23
C ASN A 412 15.58 -2.33 -24.63
N ILE A 413 14.74 -2.18 -25.65
CA ILE A 413 15.16 -2.08 -27.06
C ILE A 413 14.56 -0.78 -27.60
N THR A 414 15.36 0.28 -27.61
CA THR A 414 14.93 1.60 -28.09
C THR A 414 15.19 1.77 -29.57
N ALA A 415 14.36 2.55 -30.25
CA ALA A 415 14.51 2.86 -31.67
C ALA A 415 15.94 3.32 -32.02
N GLY A 416 16.58 2.65 -32.99
CA GLY A 416 17.92 2.98 -33.47
C GLY A 416 19.08 2.52 -32.56
N SER A 417 18.80 1.75 -31.51
CA SER A 417 19.85 1.15 -30.68
C SER A 417 20.60 0.04 -31.43
N SER A 418 21.91 -0.07 -31.19
CA SER A 418 22.77 -1.11 -31.77
C SER A 418 22.88 -2.37 -30.90
N SER A 419 22.18 -2.43 -29.77
CA SER A 419 22.24 -3.55 -28.84
C SER A 419 20.99 -3.64 -27.97
N ILE A 420 20.70 -4.85 -27.49
CA ILE A 420 19.68 -5.10 -26.47
C ILE A 420 20.25 -4.68 -25.12
N SER A 421 19.60 -3.73 -24.45
CA SER A 421 20.05 -3.24 -23.14
C SER A 421 19.27 -3.95 -22.01
N PRO A 422 19.94 -4.44 -20.96
CA PRO A 422 19.25 -5.06 -19.83
C PRO A 422 18.37 -4.03 -19.09
N TYR A 423 17.21 -4.46 -18.60
CA TYR A 423 16.48 -3.68 -17.61
C TYR A 423 17.13 -3.94 -16.24
N VAL A 424 17.71 -2.92 -15.63
CA VAL A 424 18.61 -3.04 -14.46
C VAL A 424 17.95 -2.69 -13.13
N GLU A 425 16.61 -2.64 -13.07
CA GLU A 425 15.88 -2.39 -11.82
C GLU A 425 15.11 -3.64 -11.42
N LEU A 426 15.11 -3.98 -10.12
CA LEU A 426 14.35 -5.11 -9.58
C LEU A 426 14.71 -6.47 -10.22
N VAL A 427 15.97 -6.63 -10.63
CA VAL A 427 16.51 -7.85 -11.26
C VAL A 427 17.88 -8.22 -10.68
N SER A 428 18.30 -9.45 -10.92
CA SER A 428 19.67 -9.90 -10.69
C SER A 428 20.52 -9.63 -11.93
N GLU A 429 21.74 -9.10 -11.78
CA GLU A 429 22.68 -8.94 -12.90
C GLU A 429 23.06 -10.28 -13.53
N ARG A 430 23.11 -11.35 -12.71
CA ARG A 430 23.46 -12.71 -13.16
C ARG A 430 22.51 -13.26 -14.23
N TRP A 431 21.28 -12.74 -14.28
CA TRP A 431 20.27 -13.16 -15.26
C TRP A 431 20.70 -12.91 -16.72
N TYR A 432 21.56 -11.93 -16.95
CA TYR A 432 22.02 -11.57 -18.29
C TYR A 432 23.36 -12.22 -18.67
N GLU A 433 23.94 -13.05 -17.78
CA GLU A 433 25.15 -13.83 -18.09
C GLU A 433 24.82 -15.06 -18.96
N GLU A 434 23.56 -15.54 -18.90
CA GLU A 434 23.09 -16.70 -19.64
C GLU A 434 22.76 -16.40 -21.10
N LYS A 435 23.33 -17.17 -22.03
CA LYS A 435 23.26 -16.90 -23.48
C LYS A 435 22.07 -17.52 -24.21
N ASP A 436 21.39 -18.52 -23.63
CA ASP A 436 20.27 -19.19 -24.31
C ASP A 436 18.96 -18.43 -24.07
N LYS A 437 18.50 -17.77 -25.14
CA LYS A 437 17.27 -16.95 -25.19
C LYS A 437 16.64 -17.16 -26.58
N HIS A 438 15.41 -17.66 -26.61
CA HIS A 438 14.82 -18.21 -27.84
C HIS A 438 13.55 -17.49 -28.31
N PHE A 439 12.97 -16.62 -27.48
CA PHE A 439 11.77 -15.86 -27.83
C PHE A 439 11.82 -14.44 -27.27
N ILE A 440 10.95 -13.55 -27.77
CA ILE A 440 10.76 -12.20 -27.26
C ILE A 440 9.27 -11.93 -27.06
N ILE A 441 8.89 -11.44 -25.88
CA ILE A 441 7.52 -11.02 -25.61
C ILE A 441 7.43 -9.49 -25.68
N ARG A 442 6.55 -9.00 -26.53
CA ARG A 442 6.24 -7.57 -26.65
C ARG A 442 4.80 -7.29 -26.25
N TYR A 443 4.62 -6.24 -25.44
CA TYR A 443 3.31 -5.64 -25.21
C TYR A 443 3.06 -4.46 -26.17
N ASN A 444 2.10 -4.62 -27.06
CA ASN A 444 1.89 -3.74 -28.21
C ASN A 444 1.31 -2.34 -27.87
N VAL A 445 0.89 -2.11 -26.62
CA VAL A 445 0.24 -0.86 -26.20
C VAL A 445 1.21 0.14 -25.58
N VAL A 446 2.25 -0.34 -24.86
CA VAL A 446 3.26 0.49 -24.19
C VAL A 446 4.61 -0.19 -24.42
N THR A 447 5.35 0.27 -25.43
CA THR A 447 6.49 -0.49 -25.96
C THR A 447 7.82 0.08 -25.46
N THR A 448 8.50 -0.63 -24.56
CA THR A 448 9.95 -0.46 -24.34
C THR A 448 10.79 -1.32 -25.30
N ILE A 449 10.11 -2.10 -26.16
CA ILE A 449 10.69 -2.90 -27.22
C ILE A 449 10.18 -2.38 -28.57
N ASP A 450 11.08 -1.73 -29.30
CA ASP A 450 10.90 -1.31 -30.68
C ASP A 450 11.11 -2.49 -31.65
N MET A 451 10.10 -2.80 -32.47
CA MET A 451 10.13 -3.99 -33.33
C MET A 451 11.12 -3.88 -34.47
N ASP A 452 11.23 -2.72 -35.11
CA ASP A 452 12.12 -2.53 -36.25
C ASP A 452 13.57 -2.69 -35.80
N THR A 453 13.92 -2.08 -34.67
CA THR A 453 15.24 -2.25 -34.06
C THR A 453 15.46 -3.69 -33.61
N MET A 454 14.47 -4.32 -32.96
CA MET A 454 14.56 -5.71 -32.54
C MET A 454 14.85 -6.64 -33.72
N LEU A 455 14.07 -6.56 -34.80
CA LEU A 455 14.26 -7.37 -36.01
C LEU A 455 15.62 -7.10 -36.68
N SER A 456 16.13 -5.87 -36.59
CA SER A 456 17.48 -5.54 -37.07
C SER A 456 18.60 -6.20 -36.25
N LEU A 457 18.39 -6.39 -34.95
CA LEU A 457 19.38 -6.93 -34.00
C LEU A 457 19.40 -8.45 -33.99
N ILE A 458 18.24 -9.10 -34.05
CA ILE A 458 18.11 -10.55 -33.85
C ILE A 458 17.61 -11.31 -35.09
N GLY A 459 17.21 -10.59 -36.15
CA GLY A 459 16.66 -11.19 -37.36
C GLY A 459 15.15 -11.42 -37.29
N GLN A 460 14.62 -12.06 -38.34
CA GLN A 460 13.19 -12.40 -38.43
C GLN A 460 12.89 -13.65 -37.59
N PRO A 461 11.79 -13.67 -36.82
CA PRO A 461 11.40 -14.85 -36.05
C PRO A 461 10.92 -15.98 -36.97
N GLU A 462 11.11 -17.22 -36.54
CA GLU A 462 10.60 -18.41 -37.24
C GLU A 462 9.07 -18.54 -37.13
N GLU A 463 8.52 -18.12 -36.01
CA GLU A 463 7.08 -18.13 -35.70
C GLU A 463 6.74 -16.82 -34.98
N MET A 464 5.55 -16.27 -35.26
CA MET A 464 5.02 -15.11 -34.55
C MET A 464 3.62 -15.44 -34.05
N ILE A 465 3.38 -15.27 -32.74
CA ILE A 465 2.10 -15.60 -32.12
C ILE A 465 1.51 -14.34 -31.48
N GLU A 466 0.27 -14.01 -31.84
CA GLU A 466 -0.46 -12.89 -31.25
C GLU A 466 -1.52 -13.36 -30.25
N ILE A 467 -1.46 -12.82 -29.03
CA ILE A 467 -2.42 -13.11 -27.95
C ILE A 467 -2.89 -11.78 -27.36
N GLY A 468 -3.99 -11.25 -27.93
CA GLY A 468 -4.51 -9.94 -27.56
C GLY A 468 -3.46 -8.84 -27.79
N PRO A 469 -3.04 -8.09 -26.75
CA PRO A 469 -2.01 -7.05 -26.87
C PRO A 469 -0.57 -7.61 -26.84
N TYR A 470 -0.38 -8.92 -26.78
CA TYR A 470 0.94 -9.56 -26.73
C TYR A 470 1.33 -10.12 -28.09
N THR A 471 2.59 -9.91 -28.48
CA THR A 471 3.25 -10.62 -29.58
C THR A 471 4.41 -11.42 -29.00
N LEU A 472 4.50 -12.69 -29.34
CA LEU A 472 5.62 -13.59 -29.05
C LEU A 472 6.43 -13.85 -30.32
#